data_AF-A0A0D2ZYR2-F1
#
_entry.id   AF-A0A0D2ZYR2-F1
#
_cell.length_a   1.000
_cell.length_b   1.000
_cell.length_c   1.000
_cell.angle_alpha   90.00
_cell.angle_beta   90.00
_cell.angle_gamma   90.00
#
_symmetry.space_group_name_H-M   'P 1'
#
loop_
_entity.id
_entity.type
_entity.pdbx_description
1 polymer ?
#
loop_
_entity_poly.entity_id
_entity_poly.type
_entity_poly.pdbx_seq_one_letter_code
_entity_poly.pdbx_strand_id
1 'polypeptide(L)' 'STDETTNKAVVCAGVPDKSDKFKQLDVTEWLTTALGPLKGRCGKGKSGLASGQGTDASQVNAALDLAASFASLKLN' A
#
# COMPACT_ATOMS: atom_id res chain seq x y z
N SER A 1 -6.54 6.81 6.72
CA SER A 1 -7.05 8.10 7.23
C SER A 1 -7.14 9.06 6.05
N THR A 2 -8.29 9.69 5.85
CA THR A 2 -8.53 10.61 4.73
C THR A 2 -8.79 12.01 5.27
N ASP A 3 -8.07 13.00 4.75
CA ASP A 3 -8.29 14.41 5.05
C ASP A 3 -9.15 15.01 3.95
N GLU A 4 -10.43 15.27 4.24
CA GLU A 4 -11.40 15.76 3.26
C GLU A 4 -11.09 17.20 2.80
N THR A 5 -10.40 17.98 3.63
CA THR A 5 -10.01 19.37 3.30
C THR A 5 -8.93 19.44 2.23
N THR A 6 -8.05 18.43 2.16
CA THR A 6 -6.93 18.38 1.20
C THR A 6 -7.05 17.24 0.18
N ASN A 7 -8.14 16.47 0.21
CA ASN A 7 -8.37 15.27 -0.61
C ASN A 7 -7.21 14.25 -0.51
N LYS A 8 -6.57 14.17 0.66
CA LYS A 8 -5.40 13.30 0.88
C LYS A 8 -5.80 12.00 1.54
N ALA A 9 -5.15 10.91 1.13
CA ALA A 9 -5.27 9.60 1.75
C ALA A 9 -3.90 9.15 2.25
N VAL A 10 -3.80 8.79 3.53
CA VAL A 10 -2.63 8.12 4.09
C VAL A 10 -2.89 6.63 4.13
N VAL A 11 -1.95 5.86 3.58
CA VAL A 11 -1.99 4.40 3.48
C VAL A 11 -0.78 3.82 4.20
N CYS A 12 -1.01 2.77 4.98
CA CYS A 12 0.03 2.01 5.67
C CYS A 12 -0.12 0.53 5.29
N ALA A 13 1.00 -0.16 5.08
CA ALA A 13 1.04 -1.58 4.77
C ALA A 13 2.00 -2.28 5.73
N GLY A 14 1.67 -3.54 6.05
CA GLY A 14 2.47 -4.38 6.92
C GLY A 14 2.50 -5.83 6.44
N VAL A 15 3.70 -6.41 6.40
CA VAL A 15 3.96 -7.79 6.02
C VAL A 15 4.62 -8.50 7.21
N PRO A 16 4.11 -9.65 7.67
CA PRO A 16 4.70 -10.36 8.81
C PRO A 16 6.12 -10.85 8.52
N ASP A 17 7.10 -10.46 9.34
CA ASP A 17 8.51 -10.86 9.19
C ASP A 17 8.77 -12.35 9.50
N LYS A 18 7.84 -13.02 10.22
CA LYS A 18 8.06 -14.34 10.84
C LYS A 18 7.74 -15.54 9.96
N SER A 19 7.44 -15.34 8.69
CA SER A 19 6.91 -16.39 7.82
C SER A 19 7.46 -16.29 6.41
N ASP A 20 8.15 -17.34 5.96
CA ASP A 20 8.78 -17.39 4.64
C ASP A 20 7.79 -17.21 3.49
N LYS A 21 6.54 -17.66 3.68
CA LYS A 21 5.44 -17.43 2.72
C LYS A 21 5.26 -15.93 2.37
N PHE A 22 5.42 -15.05 3.36
CA PHE A 22 5.17 -13.62 3.22
C PHE A 22 6.42 -12.82 2.82
N LYS A 23 7.63 -13.41 2.87
CA LYS A 23 8.85 -12.78 2.35
C LYS A 23 8.80 -12.51 0.83
N GLN A 24 7.89 -13.19 0.12
CA GLN A 24 7.64 -12.99 -1.30
C GLN A 24 6.92 -11.68 -1.61
N LEU A 25 6.28 -11.08 -0.60
CA LEU A 25 5.55 -9.82 -0.72
C LEU A 25 6.43 -8.67 -0.19
N ASP A 26 7.09 -7.96 -1.10
CA ASP A 26 7.82 -6.74 -0.71
C ASP A 26 6.81 -5.64 -0.33
N VAL A 27 6.86 -5.20 0.93
CA VAL A 27 5.92 -4.20 1.47
C VAL A 27 6.03 -2.84 0.77
N THR A 28 7.21 -2.47 0.26
CA THR A 28 7.43 -1.21 -0.45
C THR A 28 6.86 -1.30 -1.87
N GLU A 29 7.10 -2.40 -2.58
CA GLU A 29 6.55 -2.66 -3.92
C GLU A 29 5.01 -2.74 -3.86
N TRP A 30 4.48 -3.44 -2.86
CA TRP A 30 3.06 -3.60 -2.64
C TRP A 30 2.38 -2.25 -2.36
N LEU A 31 2.94 -1.46 -1.43
CA LEU A 31 2.39 -0.16 -1.09
C LEU A 31 2.53 0.85 -2.23
N THR A 32 3.64 0.81 -2.98
CA THR A 32 3.83 1.68 -4.16
C THR A 32 2.75 1.40 -5.20
N THR A 33 2.48 0.12 -5.46
CA THR A 33 1.41 -0.31 -6.37
C THR A 33 0.05 0.20 -5.90
N ALA A 34 -0.29 -0.01 -4.63
CA ALA A 34 -1.55 0.44 -4.03
C ALA A 34 -1.74 1.97 -4.06
N LEU A 35 -0.65 2.75 -3.99
CA LEU A 35 -0.71 4.21 -4.03
C LEU A 35 -0.88 4.80 -5.43
N GLY A 36 -0.74 4.00 -6.50
CA GLY A 36 -0.88 4.43 -7.88
C GLY A 36 -2.20 5.18 -8.15
N PRO A 37 -3.37 4.60 -7.84
CA PRO A 37 -4.67 5.26 -7.99
C PRO A 37 -4.80 6.56 -7.18
N LEU A 38 -4.13 6.64 -6.02
CA LEU A 38 -4.16 7.80 -5.14
C LEU A 38 -3.20 8.92 -5.59
N LYS A 39 -2.49 8.76 -6.72
CA LYS A 39 -1.38 9.62 -7.15
C LYS A 39 -0.31 9.78 -6.06
N GLY A 40 -0.13 8.74 -5.26
CA GLY A 40 0.70 8.77 -4.07
C GLY A 40 2.07 8.17 -4.26
N ARG A 41 2.93 8.37 -3.25
CA ARG A 41 4.24 7.70 -3.14
C ARG A 41 4.46 7.26 -1.71
N CYS A 42 5.21 6.18 -1.53
CA CYS A 42 5.72 5.76 -0.24
C CYS A 42 7.24 5.92 -0.19
N GLY A 43 7.76 6.17 1.01
CA GLY A 43 9.18 6.04 1.27
C GLY A 43 9.60 4.57 1.33
N LYS A 44 10.90 4.33 1.52
CA LYS A 44 11.42 2.99 1.74
C LYS A 44 10.84 2.41 3.04
N GLY A 45 10.19 1.26 2.96
CA GLY A 45 9.68 0.52 4.12
C GLY A 45 10.82 0.00 5.00
N LYS A 46 10.56 -0.19 6.30
CA LYS A 46 11.49 -0.76 7.29
C LYS A 46 10.75 -1.80 8.13
N SER A 47 11.40 -2.95 8.38
CA SER A 47 10.87 -4.01 9.26
C SER A 47 9.46 -4.50 8.86
N GLY A 48 9.28 -4.80 7.56
CA GLY A 48 7.99 -5.27 7.05
C GLY A 48 6.88 -4.22 7.06
N LEU A 49 7.17 -2.95 7.37
CA LEU A 49 6.19 -1.86 7.41
C LEU A 49 6.54 -0.77 6.39
N ALA A 50 5.53 -0.25 5.71
CA ALA A 50 5.65 0.91 4.85
C ALA A 50 4.45 1.83 5.00
N SER A 51 4.64 3.11 4.73
CA SER A 51 3.56 4.11 4.70
C SER A 51 3.79 5.11 3.58
N GLY A 52 2.70 5.64 3.04
CA GLY A 52 2.73 6.66 2.01
C GLY A 52 1.45 7.46 1.98
N GLN A 53 1.46 8.51 1.17
CA GLN A 53 0.33 9.43 1.02
C GLN A 53 0.03 9.66 -0.45
N GLY A 54 -1.25 9.75 -0.78
CA GLY A 54 -1.75 10.22 -2.06
C GLY A 54 -2.67 11.43 -1.89
N THR A 55 -2.91 12.12 -3.00
CA THR A 55 -3.69 13.38 -3.07
C THR A 55 -5.03 13.19 -3.80
N ASP A 56 -5.43 11.95 -4.04
CA ASP A 56 -6.70 11.61 -4.70
C ASP A 56 -7.49 10.60 -3.86
N ALA A 57 -7.98 11.04 -2.70
CA ALA A 57 -8.73 10.17 -1.77
C ALA A 57 -10.02 9.60 -2.36
N SER A 58 -10.52 10.14 -3.47
CA SER A 58 -11.65 9.57 -4.22
C SER A 58 -11.38 8.16 -4.75
N GLN A 59 -10.10 7.80 -4.94
CA GLN A 59 -9.67 6.53 -5.53
C GLN A 59 -9.29 5.45 -4.49
N VAL A 60 -9.70 5.61 -3.22
CA VAL A 60 -9.36 4.66 -2.15
C VAL A 60 -9.82 3.23 -2.44
N ASN A 61 -11.01 3.04 -3.03
CA ASN A 61 -11.49 1.71 -3.38
C ASN A 61 -10.60 1.05 -4.45
N ALA A 62 -10.25 1.77 -5.51
CA ALA A 62 -9.35 1.27 -6.55
C ALA A 62 -7.96 0.91 -5.99
N ALA A 63 -7.46 1.70 -5.04
CA ALA A 63 -6.21 1.42 -4.32
C ALA A 63 -6.29 0.12 -3.50
N LEU A 64 -7.41 -0.13 -2.82
CA LEU A 64 -7.63 -1.36 -2.04
C LEU A 64 -7.75 -2.59 -2.95
N ASP A 65 -8.49 -2.50 -4.05
CA ASP A 65 -8.65 -3.60 -5.01
C ASP A 65 -7.31 -4.00 -5.64
N LEU A 66 -6.51 -2.99 -5.99
CA LEU A 66 -5.18 -3.19 -6.55
C LEU A 66 -4.22 -3.80 -5.52
N ALA A 67 -4.29 -3.34 -4.26
CA ALA A 67 -3.51 -3.93 -3.16
C ALA A 67 -3.87 -5.41 -2.93
N ALA A 68 -5.17 -5.75 -2.90
CA ALA A 68 -5.63 -7.12 -2.74
C ALA A 68 -5.15 -8.02 -3.89
N SER A 69 -5.33 -7.55 -5.13
CA SER A 69 -4.90 -8.27 -6.33
C SER A 69 -3.39 -8.54 -6.35
N PHE A 70 -2.59 -7.53 -6.01
CA PHE A 70 -1.14 -7.67 -5.96
C PHE A 70 -0.69 -8.68 -4.88
N ALA A 71 -1.29 -8.62 -3.69
CA ALA A 71 -0.98 -9.56 -2.61
C ALA A 71 -1.36 -10.99 -2.99
N SER A 72 -2.53 -11.20 -3.61
CA SER A 72 -2.96 -12.52 -4.09
C SER A 72 -2.01 -13.11 -5.13
N LEU A 73 -1.47 -12.30 -6.06
CA LEU A 73 -0.51 -12.77 -7.07
C LEU A 73 0.83 -13.22 -6.45
N LYS A 74 1.31 -12.53 -5.41
CA LYS A 74 2.61 -12.79 -4.79
C LYS A 74 2.56 -13.88 -3.71
N LEU A 75 1.40 -14.12 -3.10
CA LEU A 75 1.22 -15.09 -2.00
C LEU A 75 0.58 -16.42 -2.44
N ASN A 76 0.42 -16.63 -3.75
CA ASN A 76 -0.18 -17.82 -4.36
C ASN A 76 0.69 -19.06 -4.19
#